data_AF-A0AAE4Z9T6-F1
#
_entry.id   AF-A0AAE4Z9T6-F1
#
_cell.length_a   1.000
_cell.length_b   1.000
_cell.length_c   1.000
_cell.angle_alpha   90.00
_cell.angle_beta   90.00
_cell.angle_gamma   90.00
#
_symmetry.space_group_name_H-M   'P 1'
#
loop_
_entity.id
_entity.type
_entity.pdbx_description
1 polymer ?
#
loop_
_entity_poly.entity_id
_entity_poly.type
_entity_poly.pdbx_seq_one_letter_code
_entity_poly.pdbx_strand_id
1 'polypeptide(L)'
;GERQLIENGVDLRKSLEKLSSGMRVNRAADGPAALIISEQMRAQIAGLNQAVDNAETGVTMVQTTEAAMTEVTNLLTKIRQ
;
A
#
# COMPACT_ATOMS: atom_id res chain seq x y z
N GLY A 1 19.04 35.39 -27.05
CA GLY A 1 20.18 35.16 -26.16
C GLY A 1 19.72 34.86 -24.75
N GLU A 2 19.56 35.89 -23.91
CA GLU A 2 19.26 35.75 -22.47
C GLU A 2 18.02 34.90 -22.15
N ARG A 3 16.91 35.11 -22.87
CA ARG A 3 15.66 34.36 -22.68
C ARG A 3 15.79 32.86 -23.02
N GLN A 4 16.57 32.54 -24.06
CA GLN A 4 16.87 31.15 -24.45
C GLN A 4 17.81 30.47 -23.45
N LEU A 5 18.71 31.22 -22.81
CA LEU A 5 19.58 30.71 -21.75
C LEU A 5 18.79 30.42 -20.47
N ILE A 6 17.81 31.25 -20.13
CA ILE A 6 16.89 31.04 -19.00
C ILE A 6 16.04 29.79 -19.25
N GLU A 7 15.46 29.65 -20.44
CA GLU A 7 14.66 28.46 -20.81
C GLU A 7 15.49 27.17 -20.75
N ASN A 8 16.71 27.19 -21.30
CA ASN A 8 17.64 26.05 -21.20
C ASN A 8 18.00 25.70 -19.75
N GLY A 9 18.26 26.70 -18.91
CA GLY A 9 18.57 26.49 -17.49
C GLY A 9 17.41 25.88 -16.71
N VAL A 10 16.17 26.23 -17.06
CA VAL A 10 14.95 25.65 -16.46
C VAL A 10 14.79 24.18 -16.85
N ASP A 11 15.04 23.82 -18.10
CA ASP A 11 14.87 22.44 -18.57
C ASP A 11 15.99 21.50 -18.09
N LEU A 12 17.21 22.02 -17.95
CA LEU A 12 18.30 21.30 -17.30
C LEU A 12 17.97 20.99 -15.83
N ARG A 13 17.43 21.97 -15.08
CA ARG A 13 16.99 21.78 -13.69
C ARG A 13 15.91 20.71 -13.54
N LYS A 14 14.88 20.73 -14.41
CA LYS A 14 13.83 19.69 -14.42
C LYS A 14 14.41 18.30 -14.71
N SER A 15 15.38 18.21 -15.60
CA SER A 15 16.01 16.94 -15.96
C SER A 15 16.84 16.38 -14.80
N LEU A 16 17.53 17.24 -14.07
CA LEU A 16 18.27 16.89 -12.85
C LEU A 16 17.32 16.45 -11.71
N GLU A 17 16.20 17.14 -11.51
CA GLU A 17 15.16 16.76 -10.52
C GLU A 17 14.55 15.37 -10.82
N LYS A 18 14.36 15.04 -12.11
CA LYS A 18 13.88 13.71 -12.53
C LYS A 18 14.93 12.62 -12.34
N LEU A 19 16.20 12.94 -12.59
CA LEU A 19 17.31 12.01 -12.40
C LEU A 19 17.57 11.73 -10.91
N SER A 20 17.50 12.76 -10.05
CA SER A 20 17.77 12.62 -8.61
C SER A 20 16.68 11.89 -7.83
N SER A 21 15.43 11.94 -8.30
CA SER A 21 14.29 11.29 -7.64
C SER A 21 14.05 9.86 -8.11
N GLY A 22 14.66 9.44 -9.23
CA GLY A 22 14.45 8.11 -9.83
C GLY A 22 13.01 7.86 -10.34
N MET A 23 12.09 8.81 -10.14
CA MET A 23 10.70 8.71 -10.59
C MET A 23 10.51 9.54 -11.86
N ARG A 24 10.09 8.87 -12.94
CA ARG A 24 9.72 9.49 -14.22
C ARG A 24 8.59 10.54 -14.08
N VAL A 25 7.92 10.55 -12.93
CA VAL A 25 6.77 11.38 -12.59
C VAL A 25 7.12 12.23 -11.37
N ASN A 26 7.92 13.29 -11.58
CA ASN A 26 8.28 14.22 -10.50
C ASN A 26 7.51 15.55 -10.55
N ARG A 27 6.55 15.69 -11.48
CA ARG A 27 5.58 16.79 -11.51
C ARG A 27 4.26 16.26 -12.01
N ALA A 28 3.18 16.75 -11.41
CA ALA A 28 1.79 16.72 -11.84
C ALA A 28 1.57 17.30 -13.26
N ALA A 29 2.32 16.82 -14.27
CA ALA A 29 2.31 17.36 -15.63
C ALA A 29 1.08 16.92 -16.43
N ASP A 30 0.34 15.91 -15.98
CA ASP A 30 -0.94 15.47 -16.56
C ASP A 30 -2.17 16.09 -15.86
N GLY A 31 -1.95 17.09 -15.01
CA GLY A 31 -3.00 17.83 -14.30
C GLY A 31 -3.39 17.22 -12.94
N PRO A 32 -4.13 17.99 -12.11
CA PRO A 32 -4.54 17.58 -10.76
C PRO A 32 -5.26 16.23 -10.72
N ALA A 33 -5.96 15.86 -11.79
CA ALA A 33 -6.70 14.61 -11.90
C ALA A 33 -5.80 13.36 -11.83
N ALA A 34 -4.65 13.34 -12.52
CA ALA A 34 -3.75 12.19 -12.50
C ALA A 34 -3.09 12.01 -11.11
N LEU A 35 -2.78 13.11 -10.43
CA LEU A 35 -2.26 13.10 -9.06
C LEU A 35 -3.33 12.57 -8.08
N ILE A 36 -4.56 13.08 -8.17
CA ILE A 36 -5.68 12.63 -7.33
C ILE A 36 -5.95 11.14 -7.51
N ILE A 37 -5.97 10.65 -8.75
CA ILE A 37 -6.14 9.22 -9.03
C ILE A 37 -5.00 8.40 -8.43
N SER A 38 -3.74 8.86 -8.55
CA SER A 38 -2.60 8.15 -7.97
C SER A 38 -2.65 8.07 -6.44
N GLU A 39 -3.08 9.12 -5.77
CA GLU A 39 -3.27 9.13 -4.31
C GLU A 39 -4.48 8.31 -3.88
N GLN A 40 -5.57 8.32 -4.67
CA GLN A 40 -6.72 7.44 -4.45
C GLN A 40 -6.33 5.96 -4.61
N MET A 41 -5.51 5.63 -5.62
CA MET A 41 -4.99 4.27 -5.81
C MET A 41 -4.07 3.88 -4.66
N ARG A 42 -3.20 4.78 -4.19
CA ARG A 42 -2.33 4.55 -3.03
C ARG A 42 -3.15 4.26 -1.77
N ALA A 43 -4.22 5.04 -1.53
CA ALA A 43 -5.13 4.83 -0.41
C ALA A 43 -5.88 3.49 -0.53
N GLN A 44 -6.35 3.12 -1.73
CA GLN A 44 -6.97 1.82 -1.97
C GLN A 44 -6.01 0.66 -1.72
N ILE A 45 -4.76 0.75 -2.20
CA ILE A 45 -3.72 -0.26 -1.95
C ILE A 45 -3.48 -0.42 -0.45
N ALA A 46 -3.35 0.69 0.29
CA ALA A 46 -3.19 0.64 1.74
C ALA A 46 -4.41 -0.02 2.44
N GLY A 47 -5.63 0.32 2.00
CA GLY A 47 -6.85 -0.29 2.52
C GLY A 47 -6.96 -1.78 2.22
N LEU A 48 -6.57 -2.21 1.00
CA LEU A 48 -6.53 -3.61 0.61
C LEU A 48 -5.50 -4.40 1.41
N ASN A 49 -4.29 -3.85 1.63
CA ASN A 49 -3.28 -4.49 2.47
C ASN A 49 -3.80 -4.71 3.89
N GLN A 50 -4.43 -3.69 4.49
CA GLN A 50 -5.04 -3.85 5.81
C GLN A 50 -6.18 -4.88 5.81
N ALA A 51 -6.99 -4.94 4.74
CA ALA A 51 -8.04 -5.93 4.62
C ALA A 51 -7.49 -7.36 4.54
N VAL A 52 -6.36 -7.55 3.84
CA VAL A 52 -5.63 -8.83 3.80
C VAL A 52 -5.12 -9.19 5.20
N ASP A 53 -4.42 -8.29 5.87
CA ASP A 53 -3.90 -8.52 7.24
C ASP A 53 -5.05 -8.86 8.23
N ASN A 54 -6.18 -8.18 8.09
CA ASN A 54 -7.39 -8.44 8.90
C ASN A 54 -7.97 -9.83 8.59
N ALA A 55 -8.01 -10.23 7.32
CA ALA A 55 -8.50 -11.55 6.92
C ALA A 55 -7.58 -12.67 7.43
N GLU A 56 -6.26 -12.49 7.31
CA GLU A 56 -5.26 -13.42 7.86
C GLU A 56 -5.40 -13.55 9.39
N THR A 57 -5.54 -12.42 10.09
CA THR A 57 -5.79 -12.42 11.54
C THR A 57 -7.09 -13.17 11.88
N GLY A 58 -8.16 -12.95 11.11
CA GLY A 58 -9.43 -13.67 11.27
C GLY A 58 -9.26 -15.19 11.10
N VAL A 59 -8.48 -15.64 10.11
CA VAL A 59 -8.15 -17.05 9.92
C VAL A 59 -7.39 -17.61 11.13
N THR A 60 -6.38 -16.90 11.62
CA THR A 60 -5.62 -17.32 12.81
C THR A 60 -6.51 -17.43 14.05
N MET A 61 -7.47 -16.51 14.22
CA MET A 61 -8.43 -16.58 15.32
C MET A 61 -9.34 -17.80 15.22
N VAL A 62 -9.84 -18.11 14.02
CA VAL A 62 -10.66 -19.31 13.78
C VAL A 62 -9.86 -20.57 14.11
N GLN A 63 -8.63 -20.70 13.60
CA GLN A 63 -7.76 -21.84 13.87
C GLN A 63 -7.47 -22.01 15.38
N THR A 64 -7.20 -20.91 16.08
CA THR A 64 -6.98 -20.94 17.53
C THR A 64 -8.25 -21.40 18.28
N THR A 65 -9.41 -20.94 17.82
CA THR A 65 -10.71 -21.33 18.38
C THR A 65 -11.01 -22.81 18.12
N GLU A 66 -10.75 -23.32 16.92
CA GLU A 66 -10.92 -24.74 16.56
C GLU A 66 -10.03 -25.66 17.42
N ALA A 67 -8.78 -25.25 17.65
CA ALA A 67 -7.86 -25.96 18.53
C ALA A 67 -8.39 -26.00 19.98
N ALA A 68 -8.86 -24.87 20.51
CA ALA A 68 -9.45 -24.80 21.84
C ALA A 68 -10.74 -25.65 21.95
N MET A 69 -11.61 -25.63 20.93
CA MET A 69 -12.81 -26.47 20.90
C MET A 69 -12.49 -27.96 20.84
N THR A 70 -11.41 -28.34 20.15
CA THR A 70 -10.90 -29.71 20.13
C THR A 70 -10.48 -30.15 21.53
N GLU A 71 -9.79 -29.29 22.27
CA GLU A 71 -9.42 -29.56 23.66
C GLU A 71 -10.65 -29.73 24.56
N VAL A 72 -11.64 -28.82 24.46
CA VAL A 72 -12.90 -28.94 25.20
C VAL A 72 -13.62 -30.25 24.88
N THR A 73 -13.68 -30.65 23.61
CA THR A 73 -14.29 -31.91 23.19
C THR A 73 -13.58 -33.13 23.80
N ASN A 74 -12.25 -33.09 23.84
CA ASN A 74 -11.44 -34.12 24.48
C ASN A 74 -11.70 -34.21 25.99
N LEU A 75 -11.83 -33.07 26.68
CA LEU A 75 -12.16 -33.01 28.10
C LEU A 75 -13.55 -33.61 28.37
N LEU A 76 -14.56 -33.23 27.58
CA LEU A 76 -15.92 -33.78 27.70
C LEU A 76 -15.93 -35.30 27.49
N THR A 77 -15.16 -35.79 26.52
CA THR A 77 -15.03 -37.23 26.27
C THR A 77 -14.40 -37.96 27.46
N LYS A 78 -13.38 -37.37 28.09
CA LYS A 78 -12.74 -37.93 29.30
C LYS A 78 -13.69 -37.97 30.50
N ILE A 79 -14.52 -36.95 30.70
CA ILE A 79 -15.51 -36.92 31.80
C ILE A 79 -16.57 -38.01 31.62
N ARG A 80 -16.90 -38.36 30.37
CA ARG A 80 -17.88 -39.40 30.05
C ARG A 80 -17.35 -40.83 30.23
N GLN A 81 -16.03 -41.03 30.18
CA GLN A 81 -15.37 -42.32 30.40
C GLN A 81 -15.33 -42.63 31.90
#